data_AF-A0A0B1SE74-F1
#
_entry.id   AF-A0A0B1SE74-F1
#
_cell.length_a   1.000
_cell.length_b   1.000
_cell.length_c   1.000
_cell.angle_alpha   90.00
_cell.angle_beta   90.00
_cell.angle_gamma   90.00
#
_symmetry.space_group_name_H-M   'P 1'
#
loop_
_entity.id
_entity.type
_entity.pdbx_description
1 polymer ?
#
loop_
_entity_poly.entity_id
_entity_poly.type
_entity_poly.pdbx_seq_one_letter_code
_entity_poly.pdbx_strand_id
1 'polypeptide(L)'
;MAGTDATDYAPYHCNLELLADFLMNQHYNLSFVASEYGFYPLPLRSKKTILNESFDAWREYVKWVRPYTRGVGCYAQQERNTSVYFCVFELNYRLRYLQ
;
A
#
# COMPACT_ATOMS: atom_id res chain seq x y z
N MET A 1 8.65 6.51 25.46
CA MET A 1 7.73 7.25 24.58
C MET A 1 8.15 6.94 23.17
N ALA A 2 7.35 6.14 22.46
CA ALA A 2 7.67 5.67 21.12
C ALA A 2 7.59 6.86 20.15
N GLY A 3 8.65 7.08 19.38
CA GLY A 3 8.68 8.05 18.30
C GLY A 3 7.57 7.76 17.30
N THR A 4 6.60 8.67 17.25
CA THR A 4 5.62 8.77 16.17
C THR A 4 5.90 10.09 15.47
N ASP A 5 7.10 10.21 14.93
CA ASP A 5 7.40 11.33 14.06
C ASP A 5 6.72 11.05 12.73
N ALA A 6 5.85 11.96 12.29
CA ALA A 6 5.17 11.86 10.98
C ALA A 6 6.17 11.80 9.80
N THR A 7 7.46 12.06 10.06
CA THR A 7 8.58 11.93 9.12
C THR A 7 9.05 10.48 8.93
N ASP A 8 8.59 9.53 9.74
CA ASP A 8 8.93 8.12 9.58
C ASP A 8 8.31 7.52 8.32
N TYR A 9 7.20 8.06 7.85
CA TYR A 9 6.48 7.55 6.68
C TYR A 9 6.84 8.35 5.42
N ALA A 10 6.92 7.64 4.29
CA ALA A 10 7.04 8.29 2.99
C ALA A 10 5.88 9.28 2.78
N PRO A 11 6.10 10.41 2.08
CA PRO A 11 5.06 11.41 1.87
C PRO A 11 3.83 10.80 1.19
N TYR A 12 2.66 11.28 1.60
CA TYR A 12 1.39 10.90 0.98
C TYR A 12 1.20 11.65 -0.34
N HIS A 13 0.79 10.94 -1.39
CA HIS A 13 0.52 11.54 -2.70
C HIS A 13 -0.89 11.19 -3.19
N CYS A 14 -1.71 12.20 -3.46
CA CYS A 14 -3.07 12.02 -4.01
C CYS A 14 -3.07 11.28 -5.35
N ASN A 15 -2.03 11.44 -6.18
CA ASN A 15 -1.91 10.70 -7.43
C ASN A 15 -1.75 9.18 -7.21
N LEU A 16 -1.09 8.77 -6.13
CA LEU A 16 -0.96 7.36 -5.76
C LEU A 16 -2.26 6.81 -5.17
N GLU A 17 -3.07 7.65 -4.52
CA GLU A 17 -4.42 7.29 -4.09
C GLU A 17 -5.34 7.03 -5.30
N LEU A 18 -5.30 7.88 -6.32
CA LEU A 18 -6.02 7.66 -7.57
C LEU A 18 -5.56 6.38 -8.27
N LEU A 19 -4.26 6.08 -8.24
CA LEU A 19 -3.72 4.83 -8.74
C LEU A 19 -4.20 3.62 -7.91
N ALA A 20 -4.29 3.76 -6.60
CA ALA A 20 -4.82 2.72 -5.71
C ALA A 20 -6.30 2.43 -6.03
N ASP A 21 -7.14 3.45 -6.18
CA ASP A 21 -8.53 3.31 -6.62
C ASP A 21 -8.63 2.66 -8.00
N PHE A 22 -7.84 3.15 -8.96
CA PHE A 22 -7.79 2.56 -10.29
C PHE A 22 -7.44 1.06 -10.22
N LEU A 23 -6.32 0.68 -9.60
CA LEU A 23 -5.86 -0.71 -9.53
C LEU A 23 -6.83 -1.63 -8.78
N MET A 24 -7.52 -1.11 -7.77
CA MET A 24 -8.49 -1.88 -6.99
C MET A 24 -9.74 -2.24 -7.80
N ASN A 25 -10.16 -1.39 -8.74
CA ASN A 25 -11.28 -1.64 -9.64
C ASN A 25 -10.90 -2.52 -10.86
N GLN A 26 -9.64 -2.91 -10.98
CA GLN A 26 -9.10 -3.65 -12.11
C GLN A 26 -8.95 -5.13 -11.72
N HIS A 27 -9.45 -6.06 -12.55
CA HIS A 27 -9.29 -7.52 -12.35
C HIS A 27 -7.86 -8.02 -12.66
N TYR A 28 -6.84 -7.17 -12.50
CA TYR A 28 -5.50 -7.43 -12.98
C TYR A 28 -4.63 -8.16 -11.95
N ASN A 29 -3.62 -8.86 -12.47
CA ASN A 29 -2.59 -9.51 -11.67
C ASN A 29 -1.67 -8.45 -11.02
N LEU A 30 -1.96 -8.13 -9.76
CA LEU A 30 -1.23 -7.15 -8.95
C LEU A 30 0.28 -7.42 -8.86
N SER A 31 0.71 -8.68 -9.03
CA SER A 31 2.12 -9.06 -9.04
C SER A 31 2.92 -8.44 -10.19
N PHE A 32 2.26 -8.12 -11.31
CA PHE A 32 2.89 -7.47 -12.47
C PHE A 32 3.19 -5.98 -12.24
N VAL A 33 2.29 -5.29 -11.52
CA VAL A 33 2.42 -3.85 -11.22
C VAL A 33 3.58 -3.58 -10.27
N ALA A 34 3.81 -4.50 -9.32
CA ALA A 34 4.94 -4.52 -8.39
C ALA A 34 6.31 -4.44 -9.07
N SER A 35 6.51 -5.23 -10.12
CA SER A 35 7.85 -5.47 -10.68
C SER A 35 8.22 -4.52 -11.83
N GLU A 36 7.28 -4.14 -12.69
CA GLU A 36 7.60 -3.35 -13.88
C GLU A 36 7.60 -1.84 -13.65
N TYR A 37 6.69 -1.37 -12.80
CA TYR A 37 6.44 0.07 -12.63
C TYR A 37 6.97 0.63 -11.32
N GLY A 38 7.51 -0.22 -10.44
CA GLY A 38 8.06 0.20 -9.14
C GLY A 38 6.97 0.59 -8.15
N PHE A 39 5.76 0.04 -8.28
CA PHE A 39 4.64 0.28 -7.38
C PHE A 39 4.30 -0.98 -6.63
N TYR A 40 4.49 -1.05 -5.33
CA TYR A 40 4.11 -2.22 -4.54
C TYR A 40 2.67 -2.09 -4.03
N PRO A 41 1.70 -2.87 -4.56
CA PRO A 41 0.33 -2.86 -4.07
C PRO A 41 0.17 -3.75 -2.84
N LEU A 42 -0.49 -3.23 -1.80
CA LEU A 42 -0.87 -3.97 -0.60
C LEU A 42 -2.38 -3.95 -0.45
N PRO A 43 -3.09 -5.05 -0.81
CA PRO A 43 -4.50 -5.21 -0.51
C PRO A 43 -4.72 -5.80 0.89
N LEU A 44 -5.81 -5.39 1.55
CA LEU A 44 -6.26 -5.92 2.83
C LEU A 44 -7.78 -5.92 2.88
N ARG A 45 -8.37 -7.10 3.09
CA ARG A 45 -9.81 -7.24 3.29
C ARG A 45 -10.07 -7.44 4.78
N SER A 46 -10.88 -6.58 5.39
CA SER A 46 -11.23 -6.66 6.79
C SER A 46 -12.73 -6.42 6.99
N LYS A 47 -13.37 -7.27 7.80
CA LYS A 47 -14.75 -7.02 8.26
C LYS A 47 -14.81 -5.98 9.39
N LYS A 48 -13.65 -5.57 9.90
CA LYS A 48 -13.54 -4.56 10.95
C LYS A 48 -13.46 -3.18 10.32
N THR A 49 -14.19 -2.23 10.92
CA THR A 49 -14.18 -0.81 10.55
C THR A 49 -12.90 -0.09 10.98
N ILE A 50 -12.11 -0.66 11.90
CA ILE A 50 -10.92 -0.03 12.47
C ILE A 50 -9.64 -0.61 11.84
N LEU A 51 -8.84 0.29 11.26
CA LEU A 51 -7.59 0.02 10.53
C LEU A 51 -6.48 -0.59 11.39
N ASN A 52 -6.34 -0.17 12.66
CA ASN A 52 -5.15 -0.51 13.48
C ASN A 52 -4.90 -2.02 13.63
N GLU A 53 -5.93 -2.81 13.94
CA GLU A 53 -5.77 -4.27 14.11
C GLU A 53 -5.57 -4.99 12.77
N SER A 54 -6.04 -4.39 11.66
CA SER A 54 -5.91 -4.99 10.33
C SER A 54 -4.53 -4.70 9.72
N PHE A 55 -3.88 -3.61 10.16
CA PHE A 55 -2.53 -3.22 9.76
C PHE A 55 -1.42 -4.14 10.27
N ASP A 56 -1.67 -4.96 11.30
CA ASP A 56 -0.67 -5.90 11.79
C ASP A 56 -0.27 -6.92 10.70
N ALA A 57 -1.20 -7.31 9.83
CA ALA A 57 -0.92 -8.17 8.68
C ALA A 57 0.01 -7.49 7.65
N TRP A 58 -0.01 -6.15 7.59
CA TRP A 58 0.84 -5.36 6.71
C TRP A 58 2.16 -4.95 7.36
N ARG A 59 2.27 -5.00 8.68
CA ARG A 59 3.40 -4.44 9.43
C ARG A 59 4.75 -4.94 8.91
N GLU A 60 4.89 -6.23 8.66
CA GLU A 60 6.15 -6.81 8.15
C GLU A 60 6.44 -6.39 6.70
N TYR A 61 5.42 -6.34 5.84
CA TYR A 61 5.57 -5.86 4.46
C TYR A 61 5.93 -4.38 4.40
N VAL A 62 5.25 -3.54 5.19
CA VAL A 62 5.50 -2.11 5.29
C VAL A 62 6.91 -1.85 5.82
N LYS A 63 7.35 -2.57 6.86
CA LYS A 63 8.74 -2.49 7.35
C LYS A 63 9.76 -2.78 6.25
N TRP A 64 9.48 -3.75 5.38
CA TRP A 64 10.38 -4.13 4.30
C TRP A 64 10.40 -3.12 3.15
N VAL A 65 9.25 -2.59 2.72
CA VAL A 65 9.20 -1.61 1.61
C VAL A 65 9.53 -0.18 2.04
N ARG A 66 9.34 0.17 3.31
CA ARG A 66 9.49 1.54 3.84
C ARG A 66 10.85 2.19 3.50
N PRO A 67 12.01 1.53 3.68
CA PRO A 67 13.31 2.13 3.34
C PRO A 67 13.47 2.49 1.86
N TYR A 68 12.61 1.92 1.02
CA TYR A 68 12.68 2.01 -0.42
C TYR A 68 11.51 2.78 -1.00
N THR A 69 10.57 3.24 -0.17
CA THR A 69 9.37 3.95 -0.59
C THR A 69 9.67 5.44 -0.66
N ARG A 70 9.37 6.07 -1.79
CA ARG A 70 9.42 7.53 -1.95
C ARG A 70 8.06 8.21 -1.80
N GLY A 71 6.98 7.47 -1.95
CA GLY A 71 5.62 7.98 -1.82
C GLY A 71 4.61 6.88 -1.54
N VAL A 72 3.51 7.23 -0.88
CA VAL A 72 2.41 6.31 -0.61
C VAL A 72 1.06 6.94 -0.95
N GLY A 73 0.10 6.13 -1.39
CA GLY A 73 -1.30 6.51 -1.51
C GLY A 73 -2.19 5.32 -1.18
N CYS A 74 -3.28 5.54 -0.46
CA CYS A 74 -4.15 4.46 0.00
C CYS A 74 -5.60 4.77 -0.30
N TYR A 75 -6.31 3.78 -0.84
CA TYR A 75 -7.73 3.84 -1.10
C TYR A 75 -8.46 2.78 -0.25
N ALA A 76 -9.71 3.07 0.11
CA ALA A 76 -10.55 2.16 0.86
C ALA A 76 -11.96 2.14 0.27
N GLN A 77 -12.50 0.94 0.05
CA GLN A 77 -13.87 0.74 -0.43
C GLN A 77 -14.61 -0.24 0.46
N GLN A 78 -15.93 -0.07 0.58
CA GLN A 78 -16.79 -1.01 1.28
C GLN A 78 -17.48 -1.97 0.29
N GLU A 79 -17.20 -3.26 0.42
CA GLU A 79 -17.84 -4.35 -0.33
C GLU A 79 -18.68 -5.21 0.62
N ARG A 80 -20.03 -5.18 0.51
CA ARG A 80 -20.95 -6.12 1.18
C ARG A 80 -20.56 -6.45 2.64
N ASN A 81 -20.41 -5.42 3.48
CA ASN A 81 -19.98 -5.49 4.88
C ASN A 81 -18.50 -5.85 5.14
N THR A 82 -17.64 -5.70 4.14
CA THR A 82 -16.18 -5.83 4.25
C THR A 82 -15.55 -4.53 3.78
N SER A 83 -14.66 -3.96 4.57
CA SER A 83 -13.78 -2.88 4.12
C SER A 83 -12.58 -3.49 3.41
N VAL A 84 -12.34 -3.05 2.20
CA VAL A 84 -11.16 -3.42 1.42
C VAL A 84 -10.26 -2.18 1.35
N TYR A 85 -9.06 -2.31 1.91
CA TYR A 85 -8.03 -1.29 1.92
C TYR A 85 -6.97 -1.66 0.89
N PHE A 86 -6.47 -0.67 0.17
CA PHE A 86 -5.48 -0.86 -0.87
C PHE A 86 -4.47 0.28 -0.84
N CYS A 87 -3.22 -0.02 -0.51
CA CYS A 87 -2.15 0.97 -0.53
C CYS A 87 -1.17 0.71 -1.68
N VAL A 88 -0.74 1.76 -2.35
CA VAL A 88 0.31 1.73 -3.37
C VAL A 88 1.53 2.44 -2.82
N PHE A 89 2.65 1.72 -2.78
CA PHE A 89 3.95 2.25 -2.38
C PHE A 89 4.79 2.46 -3.63
N GLU A 90 5.17 3.70 -3.89
CA GLU A 90 6.07 4.05 -4.98
C GLU A 90 7.51 3.88 -4.52
N LEU A 91 8.31 3.07 -5.22
CA LEU A 91 9.65 2.69 -4.82
C LEU A 91 10.72 3.57 -5.49
N ASN A 92 11.85 3.76 -4.80
CA ASN A 92 13.01 4.52 -5.27
C ASN A 92 13.74 3.87 -6.47
N TYR A 93 13.43 2.61 -6.79
CA TYR A 93 14.07 1.85 -7.86
C TYR A 93 13.11 0.81 -8.44
N ARG A 94 13.26 0.48 -9.74
CA ARG A 94 12.57 -0.68 -10.35
C ARG A 94 13.12 -1.95 -9.71
N LEU A 95 12.27 -2.74 -9.05
CA LEU A 95 12.60 -4.01 -8.37
C LEU A 95 13.15 -5.14 -9.28
N ARG A 96 13.67 -4.84 -10.48
CA ARG A 96 14.21 -5.84 -11.42
C ARG A 96 15.50 -6.53 -10.96
N TYR A 97 16.06 -6.18 -9.80
CA TYR A 97 17.36 -6.68 -9.34
C TYR A 97 17.33 -7.48 -8.03
N LEU A 98 16.15 -7.91 -7.56
CA LEU A 98 16.01 -8.77 -6.35
C LEU A 98 15.47 -10.17 -6.68
N GLN A 99 15.72 -10.68 -7.90
CA GLN A 99 15.55 -12.09 -8.24
C GLN A 99 16.86 -12.84 -8.07
#